data_AF-A0A0H2W768-F1
#
_entry.id   AF-A0A0H2W768-F1
#
_cell.length_a   1.000
_cell.length_b   1.000
_cell.length_c   1.000
_cell.angle_alpha   90.00
_cell.angle_beta   90.00
_cell.angle_gamma   90.00
#
_symmetry.space_group_name_H-M   'P 1'
#
loop_
_entity.id
_entity.type
_entity.pdbx_description
1 polymer ?
#
loop_
_entity_poly.entity_id
_entity_poly.type
_entity_poly.pdbx_seq_one_letter_code
_entity_poly.pdbx_strand_id
1 'polypeptide(L)'
;MEDIIKFSGPIFIAFLSSPILLYSLVGSVWFFIFNKLPKFNKFIIKYLSIPMFLSFIVSFPISLYVDYKLKSNGYVVCDRISWMSPNTYVKDLSLCR
;
A
#
# COMPACT_ATOMS: atom_id res chain seq x y z
N MET A 1 18.79 -12.56 10.88
CA MET A 1 18.14 -12.25 9.58
C MET A 1 16.94 -13.16 9.48
N GLU A 2 15.76 -12.65 9.13
CA GLU A 2 14.56 -13.49 9.02
C GLU A 2 14.65 -14.39 7.77
N ASP A 3 14.21 -15.64 7.90
CA ASP A 3 14.25 -16.60 6.79
C ASP A 3 13.10 -16.41 5.79
N ILE A 4 12.06 -15.65 6.18
CA ILE A 4 10.87 -15.35 5.40
C ILE A 4 10.58 -13.85 5.49
N ILE A 5 10.47 -13.18 4.34
CA ILE A 5 10.12 -11.76 4.23
C ILE A 5 8.88 -11.62 3.36
N LYS A 6 7.87 -10.90 3.84
CA LYS A 6 6.64 -10.62 3.09
C LYS A 6 6.59 -9.16 2.67
N PHE A 7 6.42 -8.90 1.38
CA PHE A 7 6.31 -7.56 0.83
C PHE A 7 5.08 -7.42 -0.06
N SER A 8 4.32 -6.33 0.11
CA SER A 8 3.16 -6.02 -0.72
C SER A 8 3.07 -4.53 -1.04
N GLY A 9 3.28 -4.20 -2.31
CA GLY A 9 3.01 -2.87 -2.84
C GLY A 9 1.55 -2.42 -2.63
N PRO A 10 0.54 -3.27 -2.90
CA PRO A 10 -0.86 -2.93 -2.64
C PRO A 10 -1.15 -2.52 -1.18
N ILE A 11 -0.55 -3.21 -0.20
CA ILE A 11 -0.72 -2.86 1.23
C ILE A 11 -0.12 -1.47 1.51
N PHE A 12 1.04 -1.16 0.94
CA PHE A 12 1.67 0.14 1.07
C PHE A 12 0.80 1.28 0.51
N ILE A 13 0.21 1.08 -0.68
CA ILE A 13 -0.73 2.03 -1.29
C ILE A 13 -1.98 2.18 -0.41
N ALA A 14 -2.56 1.07 0.05
CA ALA A 14 -3.75 1.07 0.89
C ALA A 14 -3.51 1.84 2.21
N PHE A 15 -2.36 1.65 2.83
CA PHE A 15 -1.98 2.36 4.05
C PHE A 15 -1.89 3.88 3.82
N LEU A 16 -1.20 4.32 2.77
CA LEU A 16 -1.02 5.75 2.47
C LEU A 16 -2.28 6.43 1.94
N SER A 17 -3.19 5.68 1.32
CA SER A 17 -4.50 6.16 0.88
C SER A 17 -5.58 6.08 1.97
N SER A 18 -5.34 5.38 3.09
CA SER A 18 -6.32 5.27 4.17
C SER A 18 -6.83 6.62 4.72
N PRO A 19 -6.03 7.69 4.86
CA PRO A 19 -6.53 8.96 5.40
C PRO A 19 -7.60 9.62 4.52
N ILE A 20 -7.42 9.59 3.18
CA ILE A 20 -8.40 10.18 2.26
C ILE A 20 -9.69 9.35 2.19
N LEU A 21 -9.58 8.01 2.29
CA LEU A 21 -10.73 7.12 2.33
C LEU A 21 -11.55 7.34 3.60
N LEU A 22 -10.90 7.38 4.77
CA LEU A 22 -11.56 7.67 6.05
C LEU A 22 -12.22 9.05 6.05
N TYR A 23 -11.51 10.07 5.56
CA TYR A 23 -12.08 11.41 5.42
C TYR A 23 -13.31 11.42 4.52
N SER A 24 -13.29 10.69 3.41
CA SER A 24 -14.41 10.60 2.48
C SER A 24 -15.62 9.92 3.13
N LEU A 25 -15.42 8.81 3.85
CA LEU A 25 -16.48 8.10 4.56
C LEU A 25 -17.13 8.98 5.64
N VAL A 26 -16.34 9.60 6.49
CA VAL A 26 -16.84 10.50 7.55
C VAL A 26 -17.48 11.74 6.94
N GLY A 27 -16.88 12.29 5.88
CA GLY A 27 -17.40 13.44 5.14
C GLY A 27 -18.75 13.17 4.49
N SER A 28 -18.97 11.97 3.95
CA SER A 28 -20.28 11.55 3.43
C SER A 28 -21.33 11.51 4.53
N VAL A 29 -21.04 10.89 5.69
CA VAL A 29 -21.96 10.89 6.84
C VAL A 29 -22.28 12.31 7.31
N TRP A 30 -21.26 13.16 7.40
CA TRP A 30 -21.43 14.57 7.76
C TRP A 30 -22.35 15.31 6.78
N PHE A 31 -22.15 15.11 5.48
CA PHE A 31 -22.99 15.71 4.45
C PHE A 31 -24.44 15.24 4.58
N PHE A 32 -24.69 13.96 4.83
CA PHE A 32 -26.06 13.45 5.04
C PHE A 32 -26.76 14.07 6.26
N ILE A 33 -26.04 14.28 7.37
CA ILE A 33 -26.63 14.82 8.61
C ILE A 33 -26.87 16.32 8.51
N PHE A 34 -25.89 17.07 7.98
CA PHE A 34 -25.90 18.53 8.04
C PHE A 34 -26.23 19.21 6.71
N ASN A 35 -26.39 18.43 5.63
CA ASN A 35 -26.59 18.90 4.25
C ASN A 35 -25.59 19.99 3.81
N LYS A 36 -24.36 19.93 4.35
CA LYS A 36 -23.31 20.92 4.11
C LYS A 36 -21.95 20.23 4.09
N LEU A 37 -21.04 20.74 3.27
CA LEU A 37 -19.66 20.28 3.25
C LEU A 37 -18.84 20.94 4.38
N PRO A 38 -17.79 20.26 4.89
CA PRO A 38 -16.84 20.89 5.80
C PRO A 38 -16.21 22.16 5.20
N LYS A 39 -16.05 23.20 6.01
CA LYS A 39 -15.57 24.53 5.56
C LYS A 39 -14.26 24.47 4.77
N PHE A 40 -13.35 23.59 5.16
CA PHE A 40 -12.02 23.44 4.55
C PHE A 40 -11.92 22.19 3.64
N ASN A 41 -13.06 21.66 3.16
CA ASN A 41 -13.11 20.39 2.42
C ASN A 41 -12.11 20.33 1.25
N LYS A 42 -12.07 21.38 0.42
CA LYS A 42 -11.17 21.46 -0.74
C LYS A 42 -9.69 21.42 -0.34
N PHE A 43 -9.33 22.09 0.76
CA PHE A 43 -7.96 22.10 1.26
C PHE A 43 -7.58 20.73 1.81
N ILE A 44 -8.44 20.14 2.64
CA ILE A 44 -8.20 18.81 3.24
C ILE A 44 -8.03 17.75 2.14
N ILE A 45 -8.94 17.68 1.16
CA ILE A 45 -8.85 16.73 0.04
C ILE A 45 -7.54 16.93 -0.74
N LYS A 46 -7.13 18.17 -1.00
CA LYS A 46 -5.88 18.47 -1.71
C LYS A 46 -4.66 17.93 -0.97
N TYR A 47 -4.59 18.08 0.35
CA TYR A 47 -3.45 17.58 1.13
C TYR A 47 -3.48 16.07 1.29
N LEU A 48 -4.66 15.47 1.51
CA LEU A 48 -4.80 14.02 1.67
C LEU A 48 -4.61 13.24 0.36
N SER A 49 -4.83 13.87 -0.80
CA SER A 49 -4.63 13.21 -2.09
C SER A 49 -3.14 13.12 -2.49
N ILE A 50 -2.29 14.05 -2.04
CA ILE A 50 -0.85 14.03 -2.32
C ILE A 50 -0.18 12.69 -1.93
N PRO A 51 -0.28 12.19 -0.68
CA PRO A 51 0.33 10.92 -0.31
C PRO A 51 -0.27 9.72 -1.05
N MET A 52 -1.56 9.77 -1.38
CA MET A 52 -2.21 8.74 -2.19
C MET A 52 -1.57 8.67 -3.59
N PHE A 53 -1.49 9.78 -4.32
CA PHE A 53 -0.88 9.79 -5.66
C PHE A 53 0.61 9.47 -5.62
N LEU A 54 1.32 9.99 -4.61
CA LEU A 54 2.75 9.71 -4.43
C LEU A 54 2.97 8.21 -4.18
N SER A 55 2.11 7.57 -3.40
CA SER A 55 2.19 6.12 -3.14
C SER A 55 2.07 5.31 -4.44
N PHE A 56 1.15 5.68 -5.34
CA PHE A 56 0.99 4.99 -6.63
C PHE A 56 2.24 5.08 -7.51
N ILE A 57 2.84 6.28 -7.58
CA ILE A 57 4.04 6.52 -8.38
C ILE A 57 5.24 5.77 -7.80
N VAL A 58 5.41 5.82 -6.48
CA VAL A 58 6.60 5.31 -5.78
C VAL A 58 6.52 3.80 -5.51
N SER A 59 5.32 3.20 -5.50
CA SER A 59 5.15 1.76 -5.24
C SER A 59 5.88 0.88 -6.26
N PHE A 60 5.87 1.28 -7.53
CA PHE A 60 6.52 0.54 -8.60
C PHE A 60 8.06 0.50 -8.43
N PRO A 61 8.79 1.62 -8.33
CA PRO A 61 10.24 1.59 -8.15
C PRO A 61 10.66 0.96 -6.82
N ILE A 62 9.90 1.14 -5.73
CA ILE A 62 10.17 0.44 -4.47
C ILE A 62 10.06 -1.07 -4.65
N SER A 63 9.00 -1.56 -5.31
CA SER A 63 8.82 -2.99 -5.53
C SER A 63 9.96 -3.60 -6.33
N LEU A 64 10.46 -2.90 -7.36
CA LEU A 64 11.62 -3.35 -8.14
C LEU A 64 12.90 -3.35 -7.31
N TYR A 65 13.14 -2.29 -6.52
CA TYR A 65 14.32 -2.18 -5.68
C TYR A 65 14.37 -3.27 -4.60
N VAL A 66 13.24 -3.52 -3.94
CA VAL A 66 13.13 -4.57 -2.91
C VAL A 66 13.36 -5.94 -3.53
N ASP A 67 12.75 -6.23 -4.69
CA ASP A 67 12.93 -7.50 -5.38
C ASP A 67 14.39 -7.74 -5.77
N TYR A 68 15.05 -6.74 -6.37
CA TYR A 68 16.45 -6.78 -6.74
C TYR A 68 17.36 -7.05 -5.53
N LYS A 69 17.16 -6.29 -4.45
CA LYS A 69 17.99 -6.39 -3.24
C LYS A 69 17.81 -7.71 -2.50
N LEU A 70 16.61 -8.27 -2.49
CA LEU A 70 16.35 -9.56 -1.86
C LEU A 70 16.94 -10.70 -2.68
N LYS A 71 16.82 -10.66 -4.01
CA LYS A 71 17.46 -11.63 -4.91
C LYS A 71 18.99 -11.58 -4.83
N SER A 72 19.59 -10.39 -4.75
CA SER A 72 21.05 -10.26 -4.58
C SER A 72 21.55 -10.82 -3.24
N ASN A 73 20.68 -10.88 -2.23
CA ASN A 73 20.97 -11.47 -0.91
C ASN A 73 20.67 -12.97 -0.83
N GLY A 74 20.36 -13.63 -1.97
CA GLY A 74 20.11 -15.06 -2.04
C GLY A 74 18.69 -15.49 -1.67
N TYR A 75 17.72 -14.58 -1.59
CA TYR A 75 16.32 -14.95 -1.40
C TYR A 75 15.68 -15.33 -2.74
N VAL A 76 14.81 -16.33 -2.69
CA VAL A 76 13.95 -16.77 -3.79
C VAL A 76 12.51 -16.37 -3.51
N VAL A 77 11.74 -16.13 -4.57
CA VAL A 77 10.34 -15.72 -4.47
C VAL A 77 9.45 -16.96 -4.61
N CYS A 78 8.53 -17.16 -3.66
CA CYS A 78 7.53 -18.21 -3.77
C CYS A 78 6.44 -17.86 -4.80
N ASP A 79 5.83 -18.87 -5.39
CA ASP A 79 4.68 -18.67 -6.29
C ASP A 79 3.51 -18.01 -5.57
N ARG A 80 2.86 -17.10 -6.29
CA ARG A 80 1.76 -16.30 -5.78
C ARG A 80 0.44 -16.92 -6.18
N ILE A 81 -0.45 -17.13 -5.21
CA ILE A 81 -1.80 -17.64 -5.46
C ILE A 81 -2.64 -16.61 -6.25
N SER A 82 -2.36 -15.32 -6.06
CA SER A 82 -3.09 -14.22 -6.69
C SER A 82 -2.18 -13.02 -6.98
N TRP A 83 -2.52 -12.24 -8.00
CA TRP A 83 -1.84 -10.98 -8.30
C TRP A 83 -1.95 -9.94 -7.18
N MET A 84 -2.97 -10.03 -6.32
CA MET A 84 -3.11 -9.19 -5.13
C MET A 84 -2.34 -9.73 -3.92
N SER A 85 -1.85 -10.97 -3.96
CA SER A 85 -1.15 -11.57 -2.82
C SER A 85 0.25 -10.94 -2.63
N PRO A 86 0.70 -10.78 -1.37
CA PRO A 86 2.06 -10.33 -1.08
C PRO A 86 3.09 -11.26 -1.71
N ASN A 87 4.22 -10.69 -2.13
CA ASN A 87 5.41 -11.46 -2.47
C ASN A 87 6.00 -12.04 -1.18
N THR A 88 6.25 -13.35 -1.18
CA THR A 88 6.95 -14.02 -0.08
C THR A 88 8.34 -14.40 -0.58
N TYR A 89 9.35 -13.87 0.10
CA TYR A 89 10.76 -14.10 -0.16
C TYR A 89 11.29 -15.05 0.91
N VAL A 90 11.92 -16.15 0.50
CA VAL A 90 12.47 -17.16 1.41
C VAL A 90 13.91 -17.48 1.05
N LYS A 91 14.71 -17.94 2.01
CA LYS A 91 16.08 -18.43 1.73
C LYS A 91 16.10 -19.88 1.22
N ASP A 92 15.15 -20.68 1.67
CA ASP A 92 14.98 -22.07 1.28
C ASP A 92 13.57 -22.26 0.70
N LEU A 93 13.49 -22.91 -0.46
CA LEU A 93 12.24 -23.24 -1.14
C LEU A 93 11.34 -24.16 -0.28
N SER A 94 11.92 -24.92 0.65
CA SER A 94 11.16 -25.74 1.61
C SER A 94 10.23 -24.92 2.52
N LEU A 95 10.50 -23.61 2.65
CA LEU A 95 9.70 -22.67 3.43
C LEU A 95 8.54 -22.05 2.62
N CYS A 96 8.48 -22.28 1.30
CA CYS A 96 7.32 -21.91 0.50
C CYS A 96 6.17 -22.87 0.83
N ARG A 97 5.10 -22.32 1.40
CA ARG A 97 3.90 -23.06 1.83
C ARG A 97 2.71 -22.72 0.95
#